data_AF-A0A7S4PSJ4-F1
#
_entry.id   AF-A0A7S4PSJ4-F1
#
_cell.length_a   1.000
_cell.length_b   1.000
_cell.length_c   1.000
_cell.angle_alpha   90.00
_cell.angle_beta   90.00
_cell.angle_gamma   90.00
#
_symmetry.space_group_name_H-M   'P 1'
#
loop_
_entity.id
_entity.type
_entity.pdbx_description
1 polymer ?
#
loop_
_entity_poly.entity_id
_entity_poly.type
_entity_poly.pdbx_seq_one_letter_code
_entity_poly.pdbx_strand_id
1 'polypeptide(L)'
;DPYLILLPNRPEPCTKTTRIMAVRIQVATRIVSASALLLSLLGAGASDPRGTVDELSFVQMSAAQQEAAQEAAYEDAIEGIFHRHGHNATSLLALHGIPHVKSIKQQLEAGPGKMSPPEQGYHKKVVKALPILQAECKTKPYATEEDCNLAEKLLTMFTMITEGPTPNVTVHGYLRDMVGLSFWLYTPGTMVAFSLLDMDKNTGVTFEEMVKLFGIPTMAIMHPMWGFLDLDHDGNMTRQELHRYLRAAIMVREVLPELDGMDPTADTRKCLNMAHRVLVAPVQTKRMAFYPKLLSIAGIGIGAFLVHCLISSVTRGSKKAAGGMDENAGKSADGR
;
A
#
# COMPACT_ATOMS: atom_id res chain seq x y z
N ASP A 1 -0.43 -2.94 -45.76
CA ASP A 1 -0.33 -3.71 -44.50
C ASP A 1 0.93 -4.56 -44.48
N PRO A 2 1.92 -4.21 -43.65
CA PRO A 2 2.97 -5.15 -43.34
C PRO A 2 3.37 -5.08 -41.86
N TYR A 3 2.70 -5.85 -41.00
CA TYR A 3 3.34 -6.37 -39.76
C TYR A 3 2.91 -7.81 -39.55
N LEU A 4 3.67 -8.70 -40.19
CA LEU A 4 3.61 -10.14 -40.05
C LEU A 4 4.19 -10.53 -38.68
N ILE A 5 3.42 -11.35 -37.97
CA ILE A 5 3.69 -11.90 -36.64
C ILE A 5 4.86 -12.91 -36.71
N LEU A 6 5.89 -12.69 -35.90
CA LEU A 6 6.93 -13.67 -35.59
C LEU A 6 6.73 -14.16 -34.14
N LEU A 7 6.26 -15.41 -33.99
CA LEU A 7 6.20 -16.12 -32.71
C LEU A 7 7.57 -16.79 -32.43
N PRO A 8 8.12 -16.70 -31.21
CA PRO A 8 9.32 -17.45 -30.86
C PRO A 8 9.01 -18.84 -30.28
N ASN A 9 9.76 -19.80 -30.82
CA ASN A 9 10.25 -21.09 -30.31
C ASN A 9 9.60 -21.75 -29.08
N ARG A 10 9.21 -23.03 -29.28
CA ARG A 10 8.88 -24.02 -28.24
C ARG A 10 10.06 -24.26 -27.28
N PRO A 11 9.83 -24.32 -25.97
CA PRO A 11 10.79 -24.89 -25.03
C PRO A 11 10.66 -26.42 -24.93
N GLU A 12 11.81 -27.08 -24.81
CA GLU A 12 11.95 -28.51 -24.54
C GLU A 12 11.50 -28.90 -23.11
N PRO A 13 11.08 -30.16 -22.88
CA PRO A 13 10.58 -30.59 -21.57
C PRO A 13 11.71 -30.79 -20.54
N CYS A 14 11.63 -30.05 -19.43
CA CYS A 14 12.51 -30.13 -18.27
C CYS A 14 12.12 -31.33 -17.38
N THR A 15 12.96 -32.37 -17.33
CA THR A 15 12.68 -33.65 -16.63
C THR A 15 13.31 -33.79 -15.24
N LYS A 16 13.71 -32.70 -14.56
CA LYS A 16 14.43 -32.79 -13.27
C LYS A 16 13.73 -32.25 -12.02
N THR A 17 12.44 -31.89 -12.07
CA THR A 17 11.75 -31.25 -10.92
C THR A 17 10.91 -32.21 -10.06
N THR A 18 10.75 -33.47 -10.46
CA THR A 18 9.77 -34.38 -9.83
C THR A 18 10.24 -35.02 -8.51
N ARG A 19 11.54 -35.00 -8.18
CA ARG A 19 12.05 -35.57 -6.91
C ARG A 19 12.03 -34.61 -5.72
N ILE A 20 12.03 -33.29 -5.94
CA ILE A 20 12.07 -32.31 -4.85
C ILE A 20 10.67 -32.03 -4.27
N MET A 21 9.60 -32.18 -5.07
CA MET A 21 8.22 -32.00 -4.57
C MET A 21 7.71 -33.15 -3.71
N ALA A 22 8.19 -34.38 -3.91
CA ALA A 22 7.75 -35.54 -3.12
C ALA A 22 8.18 -35.45 -1.63
N VAL A 23 9.33 -34.83 -1.35
CA VAL A 23 9.85 -34.69 0.03
C VAL A 23 9.15 -33.57 0.80
N ARG A 24 8.69 -32.51 0.12
CA ARG A 24 8.01 -31.38 0.78
C ARG A 24 6.56 -31.69 1.18
N ILE A 25 5.89 -32.60 0.47
CA ILE A 25 4.50 -32.99 0.78
C ILE A 25 4.42 -33.86 2.05
N GLN A 26 5.42 -34.72 2.32
CA GLN A 26 5.44 -35.54 3.55
C GLN A 26 5.67 -34.75 4.84
N VAL A 27 6.37 -33.61 4.78
CA VAL A 27 6.59 -32.74 5.95
C VAL A 27 5.32 -31.96 6.30
N ALA A 28 4.55 -31.53 5.30
CA ALA A 28 3.30 -30.81 5.52
C ALA A 28 2.21 -31.68 6.20
N THR A 29 2.16 -32.98 5.92
CA THR A 29 1.15 -33.88 6.51
C THR A 29 1.37 -34.14 8.00
N ARG A 30 2.62 -34.07 8.49
CA ARG A 30 2.93 -34.28 9.93
C ARG A 30 2.71 -33.04 10.80
N ILE A 31 2.69 -31.85 10.23
CA ILE A 31 2.43 -30.61 10.97
C ILE A 31 0.93 -30.44 11.24
N VAL A 32 0.07 -30.88 10.32
CA VAL A 32 -1.40 -30.78 10.46
C VAL A 32 -1.96 -31.69 11.56
N SER A 33 -1.30 -32.82 11.88
CA SER A 33 -1.77 -33.70 12.97
C SER A 33 -1.40 -33.20 14.38
N ALA A 34 -0.46 -32.26 14.51
CA ALA A 34 -0.06 -31.71 15.82
C ALA A 34 -0.96 -30.55 16.29
N SER A 35 -1.66 -29.87 15.38
CA SER A 35 -2.48 -28.69 15.71
C SER A 35 -3.89 -29.03 16.19
N ALA A 36 -4.34 -30.28 16.07
CA ALA A 36 -5.68 -30.71 16.48
C ALA A 36 -5.82 -30.99 18.00
N LEU A 37 -4.71 -31.02 18.75
CA LEU A 37 -4.69 -31.38 20.18
C LEU A 37 -4.59 -30.18 21.14
N LEU A 38 -4.45 -28.96 20.62
CA LEU A 38 -4.25 -27.74 21.42
C LEU A 38 -5.51 -26.86 21.54
N LEU A 39 -6.65 -27.29 20.97
CA LEU A 39 -7.90 -26.50 20.94
C LEU A 39 -8.94 -26.92 22.00
N SER A 40 -8.51 -27.56 23.09
CA SER A 40 -9.40 -28.07 24.14
C SER A 40 -9.22 -27.40 25.52
N LEU A 41 -8.40 -26.34 25.65
CA LEU A 41 -7.93 -25.87 26.97
C LEU A 41 -8.08 -24.38 27.30
N LEU A 42 -8.93 -23.60 26.62
CA LEU A 42 -9.19 -22.22 27.06
C LEU A 42 -10.68 -21.87 27.02
N GLY A 43 -11.32 -22.05 28.17
CA GLY A 43 -12.59 -21.46 28.54
C GLY A 43 -12.50 -20.83 29.93
N ALA A 44 -13.27 -19.75 30.10
CA ALA A 44 -13.61 -19.00 31.33
C ALA A 44 -12.70 -17.84 31.74
N GLY A 45 -13.33 -16.69 31.99
CA GLY A 45 -12.79 -15.60 32.80
C GLY A 45 -13.23 -14.20 32.38
N ALA A 46 -14.47 -13.81 32.68
CA ALA A 46 -14.94 -12.42 32.64
C ALA A 46 -14.92 -11.83 34.07
N SER A 47 -14.36 -10.64 34.23
CA SER A 47 -14.64 -9.77 35.38
C SER A 47 -14.27 -8.32 35.06
N ASP A 48 -15.26 -7.45 35.25
CA ASP A 48 -15.27 -5.99 35.11
C ASP A 48 -14.82 -5.33 36.43
N PRO A 49 -14.06 -4.22 36.39
CA PRO A 49 -14.16 -3.26 37.48
C PRO A 49 -14.34 -1.82 36.98
N ARG A 50 -15.49 -1.24 37.34
CA ARG A 50 -15.72 0.21 37.33
C ARG A 50 -14.95 0.85 38.49
N GLY A 51 -13.99 1.70 38.17
CA GLY A 51 -13.32 2.61 39.10
C GLY A 51 -13.71 4.06 38.80
N THR A 52 -14.17 4.75 39.83
CA THR A 52 -14.48 6.19 39.88
C THR A 52 -13.23 7.04 39.74
N VAL A 53 -13.31 8.13 38.97
CA VAL A 53 -12.20 9.08 38.76
C VAL A 53 -12.39 10.27 39.71
N ASP A 54 -11.41 10.45 40.60
CA ASP A 54 -11.26 11.63 41.44
C ASP A 54 -10.68 12.80 40.64
N GLU A 55 -11.15 13.97 41.04
CA GLU A 55 -10.85 15.32 40.58
C GLU A 55 -9.34 15.65 40.69
N LEU A 56 -8.69 16.00 39.58
CA LEU A 56 -7.25 16.30 39.53
C LEU A 56 -6.96 17.74 39.15
N SER A 57 -6.15 18.33 40.03
CA SER A 57 -5.52 19.63 40.00
C SER A 57 -4.62 19.83 38.77
N PHE A 58 -4.62 21.07 38.28
CA PHE A 58 -3.84 21.51 37.13
C PHE A 58 -2.36 21.66 37.49
N VAL A 59 -1.56 20.63 37.18
CA VAL A 59 -0.09 20.69 37.30
C VAL A 59 0.50 21.14 35.97
N GLN A 60 1.29 22.21 36.00
CA GLN A 60 2.06 22.69 34.86
C GLN A 60 3.15 21.67 34.48
N MET A 61 2.97 20.99 33.34
CA MET A 61 3.96 20.05 32.79
C MET A 61 5.09 20.79 32.08
N SER A 62 6.32 20.29 32.22
CA SER A 62 7.48 20.80 31.47
C SER A 62 7.40 20.41 29.99
N ALA A 63 8.10 21.15 29.12
CA ALA A 63 8.11 20.91 27.67
C ALA A 63 8.55 19.46 27.30
N ALA A 64 9.50 18.88 28.04
CA ALA A 64 9.93 17.49 27.84
C ALA A 64 8.83 16.47 28.22
N GLN A 65 8.01 16.79 29.23
CA GLN A 65 6.86 15.97 29.59
C GLN A 65 5.70 16.13 28.60
N GLN A 66 5.56 17.30 27.97
CA GLN A 66 4.61 17.50 26.87
C GLN A 66 5.01 16.69 25.64
N GLU A 67 6.29 16.65 25.29
CA GLU A 67 6.80 15.84 24.16
C GLU A 67 6.59 14.34 24.40
N ALA A 68 6.95 13.84 25.59
CA ALA A 68 6.72 12.43 25.95
C ALA A 68 5.24 12.06 26.06
N ALA A 69 4.39 12.97 26.58
CA ALA A 69 2.94 12.75 26.62
C ALA A 69 2.31 12.81 25.23
N GLN A 70 2.85 13.62 24.32
CA GLN A 70 2.42 13.69 22.94
C GLN A 70 2.82 12.44 22.16
N GLU A 71 4.02 11.89 22.39
CA GLU A 71 4.46 10.62 21.81
C GLU A 71 3.60 9.45 22.33
N ALA A 72 3.34 9.38 23.65
CA ALA A 72 2.46 8.37 24.24
C ALA A 72 1.00 8.49 23.76
N ALA A 73 0.47 9.71 23.63
CA ALA A 73 -0.86 9.95 23.10
C ALA A 73 -0.96 9.65 21.60
N TYR A 74 0.13 9.81 20.85
CA TYR A 74 0.22 9.43 19.44
C TYR A 74 0.23 7.91 19.29
N GLU A 75 1.01 7.19 20.09
CA GLU A 75 0.99 5.72 20.11
C GLU A 75 -0.38 5.16 20.53
N ASP A 76 -1.01 5.72 21.56
CA ASP A 76 -2.35 5.31 22.02
C ASP A 76 -3.46 5.69 21.02
N ALA A 77 -3.36 6.84 20.34
CA ALA A 77 -4.27 7.21 19.27
C ALA A 77 -4.14 6.28 18.06
N ILE A 78 -2.91 5.94 17.68
CA ILE A 78 -2.61 4.94 16.64
C ILE A 78 -3.20 3.57 17.05
N GLU A 79 -2.91 3.10 18.26
CA GLU A 79 -3.35 1.81 18.77
C GLU A 79 -4.88 1.75 18.93
N GLY A 80 -5.51 2.84 19.37
CA GLY A 80 -6.95 3.03 19.49
C GLY A 80 -7.69 3.10 18.15
N ILE A 81 -7.12 3.77 17.15
CA ILE A 81 -7.63 3.78 15.76
C ILE A 81 -7.58 2.35 15.19
N PHE A 82 -6.48 1.63 15.44
CA PHE A 82 -6.29 0.24 15.02
C PHE A 82 -7.23 -0.74 15.74
N HIS A 83 -7.47 -0.56 17.04
CA HIS A 83 -8.41 -1.37 17.82
C HIS A 83 -9.88 -1.12 17.44
N ARG A 84 -10.31 0.13 17.27
CA ARG A 84 -11.70 0.45 16.87
C ARG A 84 -12.07 -0.04 15.47
N HIS A 85 -11.10 -0.12 14.58
CA HIS A 85 -11.32 -0.56 13.20
C HIS A 85 -11.05 -2.06 12.97
N GLY A 86 -10.72 -2.82 14.03
CA GLY A 86 -10.43 -4.27 13.91
C GLY A 86 -9.21 -4.59 13.03
N HIS A 87 -8.34 -3.60 12.81
CA HIS A 87 -7.15 -3.71 12.01
C HIS A 87 -5.95 -3.63 12.94
N ASN A 88 -5.35 -4.78 13.27
CA ASN A 88 -4.08 -4.84 13.98
C ASN A 88 -3.04 -4.00 13.21
N ALA A 89 -2.32 -3.07 13.85
CA ALA A 89 -1.25 -2.27 13.24
C ALA A 89 -0.27 -3.13 12.42
N THR A 90 -0.03 -4.36 12.90
CA THR A 90 0.74 -5.41 12.24
C THR A 90 0.26 -5.74 10.81
N SER A 91 -1.02 -5.54 10.51
CA SER A 91 -1.62 -5.80 9.20
C SER A 91 -1.44 -4.66 8.19
N LEU A 92 -1.26 -3.42 8.64
CA LEU A 92 -0.86 -2.29 7.81
C LEU A 92 0.65 -2.38 7.52
N LEU A 93 1.44 -2.77 8.53
CA LEU A 93 2.85 -3.20 8.40
C LEU A 93 3.06 -4.36 7.42
N ALA A 94 2.10 -5.29 7.30
CA ALA A 94 2.17 -6.43 6.39
C ALA A 94 1.71 -6.14 4.95
N LEU A 95 1.13 -4.95 4.66
CA LEU A 95 0.52 -4.65 3.36
C LEU A 95 1.53 -4.33 2.24
N HIS A 96 2.83 -4.24 2.54
CA HIS A 96 3.87 -3.76 1.61
C HIS A 96 4.63 -4.88 0.87
N GLY A 97 3.91 -5.82 0.26
CA GLY A 97 4.47 -6.80 -0.67
C GLY A 97 4.90 -6.24 -2.04
N ILE A 98 5.15 -4.93 -2.15
CA ILE A 98 5.57 -4.29 -3.40
C ILE A 98 7.08 -4.53 -3.57
N PRO A 99 7.52 -5.20 -4.65
CA PRO A 99 8.95 -5.37 -4.92
C PRO A 99 9.65 -4.00 -4.92
N HIS A 100 10.80 -3.90 -4.24
CA HIS A 100 11.64 -2.70 -4.10
C HIS A 100 11.19 -1.61 -3.10
N VAL A 101 10.06 -1.77 -2.40
CA VAL A 101 9.69 -0.84 -1.31
C VAL A 101 10.17 -1.41 0.03
N LYS A 102 10.98 -0.65 0.77
CA LYS A 102 11.44 -1.03 2.11
C LYS A 102 10.22 -1.26 3.01
N SER A 103 10.21 -2.32 3.82
CA SER A 103 9.10 -2.55 4.78
C SER A 103 9.03 -1.40 5.80
N ILE A 104 7.86 -1.14 6.41
CA ILE A 104 7.74 -0.11 7.45
C ILE A 104 8.75 -0.37 8.59
N LYS A 105 8.97 -1.64 8.96
CA LYS A 105 10.02 -2.01 9.91
C LYS A 105 11.42 -1.60 9.44
N GLN A 106 11.77 -1.82 8.17
CA GLN A 106 13.05 -1.35 7.60
C GLN A 106 13.13 0.18 7.48
N GLN A 107 12.00 0.86 7.30
CA GLN A 107 11.94 2.33 7.29
C GLN A 107 12.12 2.90 8.70
N LEU A 108 11.51 2.29 9.72
CA LEU A 108 11.67 2.64 11.14
C LEU A 108 13.08 2.30 11.65
N GLU A 109 13.62 1.12 11.30
CA GLU A 109 14.98 0.69 11.66
C GLU A 109 16.07 1.53 10.98
N ALA A 110 15.78 2.14 9.83
CA ALA A 110 16.68 3.12 9.21
C ALA A 110 16.73 4.44 9.98
N GLY A 111 15.88 4.61 11.01
CA GLY A 111 15.68 5.86 11.74
C GLY A 111 15.04 6.95 10.87
N PRO A 112 14.76 8.14 11.43
CA PRO A 112 14.57 9.33 10.61
C PRO A 112 15.86 9.51 9.82
N GLY A 113 15.85 9.07 8.56
CA GLY A 113 17.05 9.05 7.73
C GLY A 113 17.75 10.39 7.84
N LYS A 114 19.07 10.37 8.10
CA LYS A 114 19.89 11.57 8.33
C LYS A 114 19.45 12.65 7.35
N MET A 115 18.78 13.70 7.85
CA MET A 115 18.25 14.74 6.98
C MET A 115 19.41 15.26 6.14
N SER A 116 19.22 15.30 4.83
CA SER A 116 20.21 15.91 3.94
C SER A 116 20.47 17.34 4.42
N PRO A 117 21.68 17.89 4.24
CA PRO A 117 21.88 19.31 4.48
C PRO A 117 20.97 20.13 3.54
N PRO A 118 20.53 21.34 3.95
CA PRO A 118 19.73 22.21 3.10
C PRO A 118 20.42 22.48 1.76
N GLU A 119 19.71 22.19 0.67
CA GLU A 119 20.17 22.52 -0.68
C GLU A 119 20.14 24.03 -0.87
N GLN A 120 21.32 24.64 -0.99
CA GLN A 120 21.41 26.07 -1.25
C GLN A 120 20.81 26.40 -2.62
N GLY A 121 19.97 27.43 -2.67
CA GLY A 121 19.37 27.90 -3.92
C GLY A 121 18.14 27.12 -4.38
N TYR A 122 17.54 26.27 -3.55
CA TYR A 122 16.33 25.52 -3.89
C TYR A 122 15.18 26.43 -4.37
N HIS A 123 14.99 27.62 -3.79
CA HIS A 123 14.03 28.61 -4.29
C HIS A 123 14.21 28.93 -5.78
N LYS A 124 15.45 29.12 -6.25
CA LYS A 124 15.74 29.37 -7.69
C LYS A 124 15.31 28.19 -8.57
N LYS A 125 15.41 26.97 -8.05
CA LYS A 125 14.96 25.75 -8.73
C LYS A 125 13.43 25.73 -8.87
N VAL A 126 12.71 26.04 -7.79
CA VAL A 126 11.23 26.12 -7.78
C VAL A 126 10.75 27.23 -8.73
N VAL A 127 11.36 28.42 -8.68
CA VAL A 127 11.05 29.54 -9.60
C VAL A 127 11.29 29.14 -11.06
N LYS A 128 12.37 28.42 -11.36
CA LYS A 128 12.67 27.93 -12.72
C LYS A 128 11.69 26.85 -13.19
N ALA A 129 11.13 26.06 -12.27
CA ALA A 129 10.17 25.01 -12.62
C ALA A 129 8.82 25.57 -13.08
N LEU A 130 8.41 26.75 -12.60
CA LEU A 130 7.13 27.38 -12.95
C LEU A 130 6.93 27.61 -14.46
N PRO A 131 7.83 28.29 -15.19
CA PRO A 131 7.67 28.47 -16.63
C PRO A 131 7.78 27.15 -17.41
N ILE A 132 8.52 26.16 -16.90
CA ILE A 132 8.57 24.82 -17.51
C ILE A 132 7.20 24.15 -17.40
N LEU A 133 6.57 24.19 -16.23
CA LEU A 133 5.23 23.66 -16.00
C LEU A 133 4.19 24.34 -16.90
N GLN A 134 4.21 25.67 -16.97
CA GLN A 134 3.29 26.45 -17.81
C GLN A 134 3.42 26.10 -19.30
N ALA A 135 4.65 25.88 -19.78
CA ALA A 135 4.92 25.53 -21.17
C ALA A 135 4.57 24.07 -21.50
N GLU A 136 4.91 23.12 -20.62
CA GLU A 136 4.79 21.70 -20.91
C GLU A 136 3.43 21.10 -20.53
N CYS A 137 2.79 21.55 -19.45
CA CYS A 137 1.62 20.86 -18.88
C CYS A 137 0.48 20.71 -19.90
N LYS A 138 0.14 21.78 -20.62
CA LYS A 138 -0.95 21.80 -21.62
C LYS A 138 -0.65 20.94 -22.85
N THR A 139 0.61 20.54 -23.05
CA THR A 139 1.02 19.67 -24.18
C THR A 139 0.91 18.18 -23.83
N LYS A 140 0.77 17.83 -22.55
CA LYS A 140 0.69 16.45 -22.11
C LYS A 140 -0.71 15.89 -22.38
N PRO A 141 -0.85 14.71 -23.02
CA PRO A 141 -2.16 14.17 -23.40
C PRO A 141 -3.02 13.70 -22.21
N TYR A 142 -2.44 13.60 -21.00
CA TYR A 142 -3.12 13.15 -19.79
C TYR A 142 -3.52 14.29 -18.84
N ALA A 143 -3.08 15.52 -19.11
CA ALA A 143 -3.35 16.68 -18.26
C ALA A 143 -4.59 17.42 -18.78
N THR A 144 -5.50 17.79 -17.88
CA THR A 144 -6.59 18.71 -18.19
C THR A 144 -6.14 20.16 -17.96
N GLU A 145 -6.90 21.12 -18.49
CA GLU A 145 -6.67 22.53 -18.20
C GLU A 145 -6.79 22.83 -16.69
N GLU A 146 -7.75 22.19 -16.03
CA GLU A 146 -7.95 22.28 -14.58
C GLU A 146 -6.74 21.77 -13.80
N ASP A 147 -6.17 20.62 -14.19
CA ASP A 147 -4.97 20.07 -13.56
C ASP A 147 -3.79 21.04 -13.69
N CYS A 148 -3.58 21.61 -14.88
CA CYS A 148 -2.49 22.55 -15.13
C CYS A 148 -2.66 23.85 -14.35
N ASN A 149 -3.87 24.41 -14.31
CA ASN A 149 -4.15 25.64 -13.56
C ASN A 149 -3.96 25.42 -12.05
N LEU A 150 -4.38 24.28 -11.52
CA LEU A 150 -4.19 23.95 -10.10
C LEU A 150 -2.72 23.67 -9.78
N ALA A 151 -1.99 22.97 -10.67
CA ALA A 151 -0.57 22.73 -10.53
C ALA A 151 0.26 24.02 -10.56
N GLU A 152 -0.12 24.97 -11.42
CA GLU A 152 0.50 26.30 -11.50
C GLU A 152 0.29 27.09 -10.20
N LYS A 153 -0.93 27.10 -9.66
CA LYS A 153 -1.23 27.71 -8.36
C LYS A 153 -0.42 27.07 -7.24
N LEU A 154 -0.33 25.74 -7.24
CA LEU A 154 0.42 24.98 -6.23
C LEU A 154 1.92 25.31 -6.27
N LEU A 155 2.51 25.33 -7.47
CA LEU A 155 3.91 25.67 -7.67
C LEU A 155 4.20 27.14 -7.37
N THR A 156 3.26 28.05 -7.69
CA THR A 156 3.34 29.46 -7.29
C THR A 156 3.37 29.60 -5.76
N MET A 157 2.51 28.88 -5.04
CA MET A 157 2.56 28.86 -3.58
C MET A 157 3.92 28.37 -3.06
N PHE A 158 4.53 27.35 -3.70
CA PHE A 158 5.89 26.93 -3.34
C PHE A 158 6.92 28.04 -3.56
N THR A 159 6.82 28.86 -4.62
CA THR A 159 7.74 30.00 -4.78
C THR A 159 7.63 30.98 -3.63
N MET A 160 6.42 31.26 -3.14
CA MET A 160 6.19 32.15 -1.99
C MET A 160 6.72 31.55 -0.68
N ILE A 161 6.49 30.26 -0.42
CA ILE A 161 6.95 29.57 0.80
C ILE A 161 8.48 29.49 0.84
N THR A 162 9.11 29.35 -0.32
CA THR A 162 10.58 29.24 -0.42
C THR A 162 11.28 30.58 -0.52
N GLU A 163 10.55 31.69 -0.56
CA GLU A 163 11.10 33.04 -0.56
C GLU A 163 11.65 33.38 0.83
N GLY A 164 12.86 33.97 0.87
CA GLY A 164 13.52 34.39 2.10
C GLY A 164 14.81 33.64 2.42
N PRO A 165 15.35 33.80 3.65
CA PRO A 165 16.58 33.15 4.06
C PRO A 165 16.37 31.63 4.12
N THR A 166 17.32 30.86 3.58
CA THR A 166 17.23 29.39 3.57
C THR A 166 17.22 28.88 5.02
N PRO A 167 16.16 28.20 5.48
CA PRO A 167 16.09 27.66 6.83
C PRO A 167 17.16 26.58 7.05
N ASN A 168 17.44 26.27 8.32
CA ASN A 168 18.38 25.21 8.70
C ASN A 168 17.88 23.81 8.32
N VAL A 169 16.59 23.65 8.06
CA VAL A 169 15.98 22.42 7.51
C VAL A 169 16.01 22.44 5.98
N THR A 170 16.04 21.28 5.34
CA THR A 170 15.93 21.23 3.88
C THR A 170 14.58 21.78 3.45
N VAL A 171 14.56 22.92 2.76
CA VAL A 171 13.36 23.47 2.11
C VAL A 171 12.68 22.41 1.24
N HIS A 172 13.47 21.58 0.57
CA HIS A 172 13.01 20.42 -0.17
C HIS A 172 12.19 19.43 0.68
N GLY A 173 12.72 18.99 1.82
CA GLY A 173 12.00 18.11 2.75
C GLY A 173 10.70 18.74 3.25
N TYR A 174 10.73 20.04 3.55
CA TYR A 174 9.54 20.80 3.95
C TYR A 174 8.45 20.78 2.87
N LEU A 175 8.79 21.09 1.61
CA LEU A 175 7.82 21.01 0.52
C LEU A 175 7.33 19.58 0.27
N ARG A 176 8.21 18.59 0.33
CA ARG A 176 7.84 17.18 0.17
C ARG A 176 6.80 16.76 1.21
N ASP A 177 7.04 17.12 2.47
CA ASP A 177 6.16 16.75 3.57
C ASP A 177 4.83 17.52 3.49
N MET A 178 4.85 18.78 3.04
CA MET A 178 3.63 19.54 2.72
C MET A 178 2.79 18.88 1.63
N VAL A 179 3.39 18.47 0.51
CA VAL A 179 2.63 17.85 -0.60
C VAL A 179 2.07 16.48 -0.17
N GLY A 180 2.84 15.75 0.66
CA GLY A 180 2.41 14.49 1.23
C GLY A 180 2.28 13.34 0.22
N LEU A 181 2.94 13.41 -0.95
CA LEU A 181 2.84 12.37 -1.99
C LEU A 181 3.18 10.97 -1.47
N SER A 182 4.11 10.86 -0.52
CA SER A 182 4.42 9.63 0.22
C SER A 182 3.16 9.01 0.84
N PHE A 183 2.44 9.81 1.63
CA PHE A 183 1.23 9.39 2.34
C PHE A 183 0.11 9.02 1.37
N TRP A 184 -0.14 9.91 0.42
CA TRP A 184 -1.25 9.78 -0.51
C TRP A 184 -1.05 8.67 -1.52
N LEU A 185 0.12 8.56 -2.15
CA LEU A 185 0.34 7.60 -3.23
C LEU A 185 0.80 6.24 -2.70
N TYR A 186 1.69 6.20 -1.71
CA TYR A 186 2.44 4.98 -1.39
C TYR A 186 2.02 4.32 -0.08
N THR A 187 2.01 5.06 1.04
CA THR A 187 1.81 4.46 2.38
C THR A 187 1.05 5.42 3.30
N PRO A 188 -0.22 5.13 3.63
CA PRO A 188 -0.95 3.87 3.38
C PRO A 188 -1.47 3.75 1.93
N GLY A 189 -1.37 4.82 1.14
CA GLY A 189 -1.78 4.87 -0.27
C GLY A 189 -3.25 5.27 -0.46
N THR A 190 -3.60 5.63 -1.69
CA THR A 190 -4.82 6.39 -2.03
C THR A 190 -6.12 5.73 -1.60
N MET A 191 -6.16 4.40 -1.62
CA MET A 191 -7.34 3.61 -1.23
C MET A 191 -7.63 3.68 0.27
N VAL A 192 -6.59 3.76 1.09
CA VAL A 192 -6.69 3.63 2.55
C VAL A 192 -6.56 4.99 3.23
N ALA A 193 -5.71 5.87 2.71
CA ALA A 193 -5.43 7.19 3.28
C ALA A 193 -6.71 7.99 3.56
N PHE A 194 -7.60 8.11 2.56
CA PHE A 194 -8.86 8.84 2.75
C PHE A 194 -9.75 8.20 3.81
N SER A 195 -9.93 6.88 3.77
CA SER A 195 -10.77 6.16 4.74
C SER A 195 -10.18 6.10 6.15
N LEU A 196 -8.87 6.31 6.29
CA LEU A 196 -8.21 6.43 7.59
C LEU A 196 -8.47 7.82 8.20
N LEU A 197 -8.56 8.84 7.35
CA LEU A 197 -8.78 10.23 7.74
C LEU A 197 -10.25 10.58 7.97
N ASP A 198 -11.17 10.02 7.17
CA ASP A 198 -12.62 10.15 7.31
C ASP A 198 -13.09 9.29 8.51
N MET A 199 -12.85 9.80 9.72
CA MET A 199 -13.02 9.07 10.98
C MET A 199 -14.51 8.87 11.31
N ASP A 200 -15.35 9.84 10.94
CA ASP A 200 -16.79 9.80 11.16
C ASP A 200 -17.59 9.19 9.99
N LYS A 201 -16.92 8.92 8.85
CA LYS A 201 -17.48 8.30 7.64
C LYS A 201 -18.53 9.18 6.96
N ASN A 202 -18.38 10.50 7.06
CA ASN A 202 -19.29 11.47 6.46
C ASN A 202 -19.00 11.74 4.97
N THR A 203 -18.07 10.97 4.37
CA THR A 203 -17.64 11.05 2.95
C THR A 203 -16.73 12.23 2.61
N GLY A 204 -16.37 13.05 3.58
CA GLY A 204 -15.32 14.04 3.51
C GLY A 204 -14.30 13.87 4.64
N VAL A 205 -13.28 14.71 4.63
CA VAL A 205 -12.26 14.78 5.67
C VAL A 205 -12.19 16.22 6.14
N THR A 206 -12.39 16.43 7.43
CA THR A 206 -12.30 17.76 8.05
C THR A 206 -10.87 18.09 8.47
N PHE A 207 -10.58 19.38 8.66
CA PHE A 207 -9.27 19.81 9.17
C PHE A 207 -9.01 19.24 10.57
N GLU A 208 -10.03 19.14 11.42
CA GLU A 208 -9.94 18.56 12.75
C GLU A 208 -9.54 17.07 12.72
N GLU A 209 -10.05 16.30 11.76
CA GLU A 209 -9.65 14.90 11.59
C GLU A 209 -8.20 14.75 11.14
N MET A 210 -7.74 15.63 10.24
CA MET A 210 -6.32 15.71 9.87
C MET A 210 -5.44 16.04 11.09
N VAL A 211 -5.85 17.01 11.93
CA VAL A 211 -5.15 17.34 13.18
C VAL A 211 -5.12 16.17 14.15
N LYS A 212 -6.20 15.40 14.25
CA LYS A 212 -6.24 14.19 15.11
C LYS A 212 -5.24 13.13 14.65
N LEU A 213 -5.08 12.92 13.34
CA LEU A 213 -4.17 11.89 12.82
C LEU A 213 -2.70 12.34 12.80
N PHE A 214 -2.43 13.57 12.36
CA PHE A 214 -1.06 14.07 12.13
C PHE A 214 -0.49 14.93 13.26
N GLY A 215 -1.35 15.40 14.17
CA GLY A 215 -0.99 16.34 15.22
C GLY A 215 -0.92 17.79 14.76
N ILE A 216 -1.03 18.71 15.73
CA ILE A 216 -0.99 20.17 15.50
C ILE A 216 0.31 20.63 14.80
N PRO A 217 1.52 20.16 15.16
CA PRO A 217 2.75 20.65 14.53
C PRO A 217 2.81 20.37 13.02
N THR A 218 2.44 19.15 12.63
CA THR A 218 2.38 18.74 11.22
C THR A 218 1.33 19.54 10.47
N MET A 219 0.14 19.72 11.08
CA MET A 219 -0.93 20.47 10.44
C MET A 219 -0.66 21.97 10.34
N ALA A 220 0.13 22.55 11.25
CA ALA A 220 0.58 23.95 11.12
C ALA A 220 1.46 24.14 9.86
N ILE A 221 2.31 23.15 9.56
CA ILE A 221 3.13 23.13 8.34
C ILE A 221 2.27 22.92 7.09
N MET A 222 1.29 22.01 7.18
CA MET A 222 0.39 21.69 6.06
C MET A 222 -0.75 22.70 5.88
N HIS A 223 -0.94 23.67 6.79
CA HIS A 223 -2.05 24.62 6.73
C HIS A 223 -2.17 25.34 5.37
N PRO A 224 -1.09 25.83 4.73
CA PRO A 224 -1.20 26.43 3.40
C PRO A 224 -1.71 25.47 2.32
N MET A 225 -1.50 24.16 2.49
CA MET A 225 -2.00 23.13 1.59
C MET A 225 -3.49 22.86 1.75
N TRP A 226 -4.08 23.22 2.90
CA TRP A 226 -5.49 22.92 3.16
C TRP A 226 -6.40 23.52 2.08
N GLY A 227 -6.17 24.77 1.67
CA GLY A 227 -6.95 25.39 0.60
C GLY A 227 -6.77 24.77 -0.80
N PHE A 228 -5.81 23.86 -0.98
CA PHE A 228 -5.67 23.06 -2.21
C PHE A 228 -6.34 21.70 -2.10
N LEU A 229 -6.56 21.22 -0.88
CA LEU A 229 -7.25 19.96 -0.57
C LEU A 229 -8.76 20.18 -0.49
N ASP A 230 -9.18 21.27 0.16
CA ASP A 230 -10.54 21.78 0.31
C ASP A 230 -10.71 22.96 -0.66
N LEU A 231 -11.11 22.65 -1.89
CA LEU A 231 -11.09 23.57 -3.04
C LEU A 231 -12.28 24.53 -3.04
N ASP A 232 -13.42 24.11 -2.49
CA ASP A 232 -14.59 24.97 -2.32
C ASP A 232 -14.65 25.68 -0.96
N HIS A 233 -13.70 25.35 -0.06
CA HIS A 233 -13.53 25.97 1.25
C HIS A 233 -14.73 25.75 2.18
N ASP A 234 -15.40 24.61 2.05
CA ASP A 234 -16.52 24.22 2.91
C ASP A 234 -16.06 23.58 4.24
N GLY A 235 -14.74 23.40 4.41
CA GLY A 235 -14.12 22.79 5.58
C GLY A 235 -14.04 21.26 5.50
N ASN A 236 -14.41 20.66 4.37
CA ASN A 236 -14.59 19.22 4.22
C ASN A 236 -14.03 18.71 2.89
N MET A 237 -12.77 18.27 2.89
CA MET A 237 -12.11 17.71 1.72
C MET A 237 -12.81 16.42 1.24
N THR A 238 -13.42 16.48 0.06
CA THR A 238 -14.03 15.32 -0.61
C THR A 238 -13.01 14.46 -1.36
N ARG A 239 -13.42 13.23 -1.75
CA ARG A 239 -12.59 12.34 -2.59
C ARG A 239 -12.28 12.96 -3.96
N GLN A 240 -13.22 13.71 -4.52
CA GLN A 240 -13.10 14.35 -5.81
C GLN A 240 -12.05 15.47 -5.75
N GLU A 241 -12.03 16.25 -4.68
CA GLU A 241 -11.03 17.29 -4.49
C GLU A 241 -9.65 16.71 -4.21
N LEU A 242 -9.55 15.68 -3.35
CA LEU A 242 -8.28 14.98 -3.16
C LEU A 242 -7.76 14.40 -4.50
N HIS A 243 -8.63 13.86 -5.35
CA HIS A 243 -8.24 13.39 -6.67
C HIS A 243 -7.70 14.53 -7.56
N ARG A 244 -8.37 15.68 -7.61
CA ARG A 244 -7.91 16.87 -8.36
C ARG A 244 -6.58 17.39 -7.83
N TYR A 245 -6.46 17.50 -6.51
CA TYR A 245 -5.23 17.86 -5.82
C TYR A 245 -4.07 16.93 -6.22
N LEU A 246 -4.27 15.61 -6.13
CA LEU A 246 -3.21 14.65 -6.45
C LEU A 246 -2.79 14.70 -7.91
N ARG A 247 -3.73 14.92 -8.83
CA ARG A 247 -3.38 15.12 -10.25
C ARG A 247 -2.51 16.35 -10.44
N ALA A 248 -2.87 17.48 -9.83
CA ALA A 248 -2.06 18.70 -9.87
C ALA A 248 -0.68 18.50 -9.23
N ALA A 249 -0.61 17.87 -8.06
CA ALA A 249 0.65 17.57 -7.38
C ALA A 249 1.56 16.65 -8.22
N ILE A 250 0.99 15.69 -8.95
CA ILE A 250 1.72 14.83 -9.90
C ILE A 250 2.25 15.64 -11.10
N MET A 251 1.52 16.66 -11.59
CA MET A 251 2.05 17.56 -12.63
C MET A 251 3.24 18.37 -12.11
N VAL A 252 3.15 18.89 -10.87
CA VAL A 252 4.28 19.60 -10.24
C VAL A 252 5.48 18.66 -10.04
N ARG A 253 5.24 17.40 -9.67
CA ARG A 253 6.28 16.36 -9.56
C ARG A 253 7.03 16.13 -10.89
N GLU A 254 6.41 16.30 -12.06
CA GLU A 254 7.13 16.13 -13.34
C GLU A 254 8.26 17.14 -13.52
N VAL A 255 8.08 18.36 -13.02
CA VAL A 255 9.09 19.44 -13.11
C VAL A 255 9.96 19.55 -11.86
N LEU A 256 9.51 18.99 -10.73
CA LEU A 256 10.24 18.87 -9.46
C LEU A 256 10.15 17.43 -8.91
N PRO A 257 10.86 16.45 -9.53
CA PRO A 257 10.74 15.04 -9.18
C PRO A 257 11.09 14.72 -7.73
N GLU A 258 11.96 15.52 -7.12
CA GLU A 258 12.36 15.36 -5.73
C GLU A 258 11.21 15.51 -4.73
N LEU A 259 10.09 16.14 -5.10
CA LEU A 259 8.89 16.21 -4.25
C LEU A 259 8.31 14.82 -3.95
N ASP A 260 8.63 13.80 -4.75
CA ASP A 260 8.34 12.42 -4.45
C ASP A 260 9.54 11.76 -3.75
N GLY A 261 9.55 11.78 -2.42
CA GLY A 261 10.63 11.16 -1.65
C GLY A 261 10.68 9.64 -1.69
N MET A 262 9.65 8.97 -2.23
CA MET A 262 9.56 7.51 -2.28
C MET A 262 10.07 6.98 -3.62
N ASP A 263 9.60 7.55 -4.74
CA ASP A 263 10.04 7.19 -6.08
C ASP A 263 10.04 8.42 -7.01
N PRO A 264 11.10 9.25 -7.00
CA PRO A 264 11.26 10.39 -7.90
C PRO A 264 11.18 10.01 -9.39
N THR A 265 11.41 8.73 -9.72
CA THR A 265 11.46 8.21 -11.08
C THR A 265 10.19 7.48 -11.51
N ALA A 266 9.18 7.39 -10.65
CA ALA A 266 7.94 6.69 -10.99
C ALA A 266 7.28 7.30 -12.24
N ASP A 267 6.80 6.43 -13.11
CA ASP A 267 6.06 6.81 -14.31
C ASP A 267 4.80 7.61 -13.95
N THR A 268 4.61 8.77 -14.60
CA THR A 268 3.49 9.68 -14.32
C THR A 268 2.14 9.02 -14.52
N ARG A 269 1.98 8.19 -15.55
CA ARG A 269 0.72 7.48 -15.82
C ARG A 269 0.40 6.49 -14.70
N LYS A 270 1.41 5.81 -14.15
CA LYS A 270 1.26 4.98 -12.94
C LYS A 270 0.80 5.82 -11.74
N CYS A 271 1.42 6.97 -11.48
CA CYS A 271 1.01 7.86 -10.38
C CYS A 271 -0.43 8.37 -10.56
N LEU A 272 -0.83 8.78 -11.77
CA LEU A 272 -2.19 9.20 -12.07
C LEU A 272 -3.21 8.08 -11.88
N ASN A 273 -2.86 6.85 -12.27
CA ASN A 273 -3.70 5.68 -12.00
C ASN A 273 -3.82 5.39 -10.50
N MET A 274 -2.79 5.69 -9.69
CA MET A 274 -2.86 5.59 -8.24
C MET A 274 -3.76 6.68 -7.66
N ALA A 275 -3.64 7.93 -8.12
CA ALA A 275 -4.52 9.03 -7.75
C ALA A 275 -6.00 8.71 -8.04
N HIS A 276 -6.30 8.15 -9.21
CA HIS A 276 -7.66 7.79 -9.62
C HIS A 276 -8.36 6.82 -8.65
N ARG A 277 -7.59 5.98 -7.94
CA ARG A 277 -8.15 5.04 -6.95
C ARG A 277 -8.83 5.73 -5.77
N VAL A 278 -8.51 7.00 -5.48
CA VAL A 278 -9.20 7.78 -4.44
C VAL A 278 -10.71 7.85 -4.68
N LEU A 279 -11.13 7.93 -5.94
CA LEU A 279 -12.54 8.05 -6.33
C LEU A 279 -13.33 6.77 -6.05
N VAL A 280 -12.66 5.64 -5.99
CA VAL A 280 -13.29 4.36 -5.67
C VAL A 280 -13.14 4.16 -4.17
N ALA A 281 -14.25 4.35 -3.44
CA ALA A 281 -14.28 3.98 -2.03
C ALA A 281 -13.80 2.53 -1.91
N PRO A 282 -12.88 2.21 -0.96
CA PRO A 282 -12.47 0.84 -0.76
C PRO A 282 -13.72 0.01 -0.53
N VAL A 283 -13.96 -0.93 -1.44
CA VAL A 283 -15.04 -1.90 -1.23
C VAL A 283 -14.65 -2.59 0.06
N GLN A 284 -15.39 -2.30 1.12
CA GLN A 284 -15.28 -3.04 2.37
C GLN A 284 -15.82 -4.44 2.07
N THR A 285 -15.00 -5.25 1.41
CA THR A 285 -15.28 -6.67 1.30
C THR A 285 -15.28 -7.15 2.73
N LYS A 286 -16.45 -7.55 3.22
CA LYS A 286 -16.58 -8.18 4.54
C LYS A 286 -15.46 -9.20 4.63
N ARG A 287 -14.46 -8.94 5.47
CA ARG A 287 -13.27 -9.80 5.57
C ARG A 287 -13.82 -11.19 5.86
N MET A 288 -13.63 -12.13 4.93
CA MET A 288 -14.03 -13.51 5.19
C MET A 288 -13.40 -13.93 6.50
N ALA A 289 -14.23 -14.46 7.41
CA ALA A 289 -13.74 -14.95 8.69
C ALA A 289 -12.61 -15.97 8.46
N PHE A 290 -11.76 -16.14 9.47
CA PHE A 290 -10.59 -17.02 9.37
C PHE A 290 -10.93 -18.44 8.90
N TYR A 291 -12.02 -19.02 9.43
CA TYR A 291 -12.47 -20.37 9.08
C TYR A 291 -12.92 -20.50 7.61
N PRO A 292 -13.79 -19.63 7.05
CA PRO A 292 -14.08 -19.62 5.62
C PRO A 292 -12.85 -19.54 4.72
N LYS A 293 -11.83 -18.74 5.10
CA LYS A 293 -10.57 -18.65 4.34
C LYS A 293 -9.82 -19.98 4.34
N LEU A 294 -9.71 -20.62 5.52
CA LEU A 294 -9.08 -21.93 5.63
C LEU A 294 -9.84 -23.00 4.86
N LEU A 295 -11.18 -23.01 4.93
CA LEU A 295 -12.03 -23.94 4.19
C LEU A 295 -11.88 -23.77 2.69
N SER A 296 -11.78 -22.53 2.20
CA SER A 296 -11.53 -22.25 0.78
C SER A 296 -10.17 -22.82 0.33
N ILE A 297 -9.10 -22.56 1.09
CA ILE A 297 -7.76 -23.07 0.79
C ILE A 297 -7.75 -24.62 0.83
N ALA A 298 -8.35 -25.22 1.85
CA ALA A 298 -8.45 -26.67 1.98
C ALA A 298 -9.28 -27.27 0.83
N GLY A 299 -10.39 -26.63 0.46
CA GLY A 299 -11.23 -27.04 -0.66
C GLY A 299 -10.48 -27.04 -2.00
N ILE A 300 -9.70 -25.98 -2.27
CA ILE A 300 -8.82 -25.91 -3.45
C ILE A 300 -7.78 -27.06 -3.43
N GLY A 301 -7.21 -27.35 -2.26
CA GLY A 301 -6.25 -28.45 -2.09
C GLY A 301 -6.86 -29.83 -2.37
N ILE A 302 -8.03 -30.11 -1.80
CA ILE A 302 -8.77 -31.38 -2.03
C ILE A 302 -9.18 -31.49 -3.51
N GLY A 303 -9.69 -30.41 -4.10
CA GLY A 303 -10.07 -30.38 -5.51
C GLY A 303 -8.89 -30.69 -6.43
N ALA A 304 -7.73 -30.06 -6.20
CA ALA A 304 -6.52 -30.34 -6.95
C ALA A 304 -6.04 -31.80 -6.80
N PHE A 305 -6.13 -32.36 -5.59
CA PHE A 305 -5.79 -33.76 -5.35
C PHE A 305 -6.72 -34.73 -6.11
N LEU A 306 -8.04 -34.50 -6.05
CA LEU A 306 -9.01 -35.33 -6.77
C LEU A 306 -8.81 -35.28 -8.29
N VAL A 307 -8.57 -34.08 -8.85
CA VAL A 307 -8.25 -33.90 -10.27
C VAL A 307 -6.98 -34.67 -10.63
N HIS A 308 -5.94 -34.61 -9.79
CA HIS A 308 -4.70 -35.35 -10.01
C HIS A 308 -4.92 -36.88 -9.99
N CYS A 309 -5.73 -37.38 -9.06
CA CYS A 309 -6.10 -38.80 -8.99
C CYS A 309 -6.87 -39.25 -10.24
N LEU A 310 -7.82 -38.45 -10.73
CA LEU A 310 -8.59 -38.74 -11.94
C LEU A 310 -7.71 -38.76 -13.19
N ILE A 311 -6.80 -37.80 -13.36
CA ILE A 311 -5.87 -37.79 -14.49
C ILE A 311 -4.91 -39.00 -14.42
N SER A 312 -4.47 -39.35 -13.22
CA SER A 312 -3.56 -40.49 -13.00
C SER A 312 -4.25 -41.85 -13.25
N SER A 313 -5.55 -41.98 -12.99
CA SER A 313 -6.28 -43.22 -13.28
C SER A 313 -6.54 -43.40 -14.77
N VAL A 314 -6.91 -42.34 -15.49
CA VAL A 314 -7.11 -42.35 -16.95
C VAL A 314 -5.83 -42.74 -17.69
N THR A 315 -4.70 -42.15 -17.31
CA THR A 315 -3.39 -42.45 -17.93
C THR A 315 -2.90 -43.87 -17.66
N ARG A 316 -3.21 -44.44 -16.48
CA ARG A 316 -2.90 -45.85 -16.17
C ARG A 316 -3.78 -46.82 -16.94
N GLY A 317 -5.05 -46.50 -17.17
CA GLY A 317 -5.96 -47.32 -17.98
C GLY A 317 -5.50 -47.44 -19.43
N SER A 318 -5.06 -46.32 -20.03
CA SER A 318 -4.60 -46.30 -21.43
C SER A 318 -3.33 -47.13 -21.66
N LYS A 319 -2.39 -47.16 -20.70
CA LYS A 319 -1.17 -48.01 -20.80
C LYS A 319 -1.46 -49.50 -20.80
N LYS A 320 -2.49 -49.96 -20.07
CA LYS A 320 -2.87 -51.39 -20.07
C LYS A 320 -3.53 -51.82 -21.38
N ALA A 321 -4.28 -50.93 -22.02
CA ALA A 321 -4.86 -51.21 -23.34
C ALA A 321 -3.79 -51.30 -24.43
N ALA A 322 -2.77 -50.44 -24.38
CA ALA A 322 -1.67 -50.47 -25.36
C ALA A 322 -0.73 -51.68 -25.19
N GLY A 323 -0.48 -52.13 -23.95
CA GLY A 323 0.42 -53.27 -23.68
C GLY A 323 -0.17 -54.66 -23.96
N GLY A 324 -1.49 -54.76 -24.17
CA GLY A 324 -2.17 -56.05 -24.41
C GLY A 324 -2.19 -56.51 -25.87
N MET A 325 -1.75 -55.68 -26.82
CA MET A 325 -1.75 -56.05 -28.25
C MET A 325 -0.44 -56.68 -28.75
N ASP A 326 0.66 -56.63 -27.99
CA ASP A 326 1.96 -57.14 -28.45
C ASP A 326 2.31 -58.56 -27.95
N GLU A 327 1.55 -59.13 -27.00
CA GLU A 327 1.92 -60.43 -26.39
C GLU A 327 1.45 -61.68 -27.16
N ASN A 328 0.73 -61.52 -28.29
CA ASN A 328 0.23 -62.66 -29.09
C ASN A 328 0.94 -62.88 -30.44
N ALA A 329 2.01 -62.14 -30.75
CA ALA A 329 2.73 -62.28 -32.03
C ALA A 329 3.94 -63.24 -31.98
N GLY A 330 4.29 -63.83 -30.83
CA GLY A 330 5.57 -64.52 -30.63
C GLY A 330 5.57 -66.06 -30.56
N LYS A 331 4.43 -66.76 -30.70
CA LYS A 331 4.37 -68.24 -30.63
C LYS A 331 4.01 -68.86 -31.97
N SER A 332 4.92 -68.80 -32.94
CA SER A 332 4.89 -69.69 -34.12
C SER A 332 6.27 -69.77 -34.74
N ALA A 333 7.15 -70.60 -34.18
CA ALA A 333 8.30 -71.20 -34.85
C ALA A 333 9.09 -72.06 -33.86
N ASP A 334 8.66 -73.32 -33.63
CA ASP A 334 9.62 -74.42 -33.72
C ASP A 334 8.88 -75.75 -33.79
N GLY A 335 9.16 -76.48 -34.87
CA GLY A 335 8.56 -77.76 -35.21
C GLY A 335 9.48 -78.46 -36.20
N ARG A 336 10.55 -79.05 -35.66
CA ARG A 336 11.37 -80.09 -36.30
C ARG A 336 11.80 -81.09 -35.24
#